data_AF-A0A9X8RIX7-F1
#
_entry.id   AF-A0A9X8RIX7-F1
#
_cell.length_a   1.000
_cell.length_b   1.000
_cell.length_c   1.000
_cell.angle_alpha   90.00
_cell.angle_beta   90.00
_cell.angle_gamma   90.00
#
_symmetry.space_group_name_H-M   'P 1'
#
loop_
_entity.id
_entity.type
_entity.pdbx_description
1 polymer ?
#
loop_
_entity_poly.entity_id
_entity_poly.type
_entity_poly.pdbx_seq_one_letter_code
_entity_poly.pdbx_strand_id
1 'polypeptide(L)'
;MKFDSEKNENKVDYRDITEKRIQDTFKKNSNSIVTSLLEVKENEEVKKESISIYFESDDINVLKAVAQIKKTTINKLVLDVLKPVIDTTRIDLEDSEDIEKLAKSYDKRKKGRGRKIVK
;
A
#
# COMPACT_ATOMS: atom_id res chain seq x y z
N MET A 1 42.38 56.16 -34.18
CA MET A 1 41.14 55.36 -34.28
C MET A 1 41.10 54.45 -33.07
N LYS A 2 40.10 54.62 -32.21
CA LYS A 2 39.93 53.84 -30.97
C LYS A 2 39.34 52.48 -31.31
N PHE A 3 39.94 51.42 -30.77
CA PHE A 3 39.26 50.13 -30.63
C PHE A 3 39.12 49.88 -29.14
N ASP A 4 37.89 49.95 -28.67
CA ASP A 4 37.50 49.82 -27.28
C ASP A 4 37.73 48.39 -26.79
N SER A 5 38.48 48.24 -25.70
CA SER A 5 38.56 47.00 -24.94
C SER A 5 37.30 46.87 -24.08
N GLU A 6 36.24 46.28 -24.63
CA GLU A 6 35.07 45.87 -23.86
C GLU A 6 35.44 44.68 -22.95
N LYS A 7 35.69 45.00 -21.68
CA LYS A 7 35.67 44.04 -20.57
C LYS A 7 34.28 43.42 -20.49
N ASN A 8 34.13 42.20 -21.01
CA ASN A 8 32.96 41.36 -20.72
C ASN A 8 33.10 40.75 -19.30
N GLU A 9 32.94 41.60 -18.29
CA GLU A 9 32.70 41.19 -16.91
C GLU A 9 31.24 40.71 -16.83
N ASN A 10 31.02 39.40 -17.03
CA ASN A 10 29.88 38.59 -16.51
C ASN A 10 29.69 37.31 -17.34
N LYS A 11 30.74 36.53 -17.57
CA LYS A 11 30.53 35.14 -18.03
C LYS A 11 30.13 34.32 -16.81
N VAL A 12 28.82 34.23 -16.59
CA VAL A 12 28.24 33.44 -15.51
C VAL A 12 28.77 32.00 -15.63
N ASP A 13 29.59 31.56 -14.68
CA ASP A 13 30.09 30.20 -14.67
C ASP A 13 28.98 29.26 -14.21
N TYR A 14 28.23 28.74 -15.17
CA TYR A 14 27.09 27.86 -14.92
C TYR A 14 27.48 26.58 -14.18
N ARG A 15 28.75 26.13 -14.24
CA ARG A 15 29.22 24.98 -13.44
C ARG A 15 29.19 25.32 -11.96
N ASP A 16 29.71 26.47 -11.61
CA ASP A 16 29.81 26.92 -10.22
C ASP A 16 28.41 27.17 -9.60
N ILE A 17 27.47 27.68 -10.41
CA ILE A 17 26.07 27.85 -10.00
C ILE A 17 25.36 26.50 -9.83
N THR A 18 25.57 25.57 -10.76
CA THR A 18 24.92 24.26 -10.69
C THR A 18 25.45 23.42 -9.53
N GLU A 19 26.76 23.42 -9.30
CA GLU A 19 27.37 22.74 -8.15
C GLU A 19 26.88 23.32 -6.82
N LYS A 20 26.83 24.65 -6.67
CA LYS A 20 26.26 25.29 -5.46
C LYS A 20 24.81 24.90 -5.26
N ARG A 21 23.99 24.91 -6.31
CA ARG A 21 22.57 24.55 -6.24
C ARG A 21 22.35 23.07 -5.87
N ILE A 22 23.20 22.17 -6.38
CA ILE A 22 23.17 20.75 -6.03
C ILE A 22 23.53 20.59 -4.55
N GLN A 23 24.63 21.20 -4.10
CA GLN A 23 25.07 21.14 -2.70
C GLN A 23 24.04 21.71 -1.74
N ASP A 24 23.42 22.85 -2.07
CA ASP A 24 22.36 23.46 -1.28
C ASP A 24 21.10 22.60 -1.23
N THR A 25 20.75 21.92 -2.33
CA THR A 25 19.61 21.00 -2.36
C THR A 25 19.85 19.80 -1.45
N PHE A 26 21.06 19.20 -1.48
CA PHE A 26 21.42 18.11 -0.57
C PHE A 26 21.47 18.55 0.90
N LYS A 27 22.05 19.71 1.20
CA LYS A 27 22.09 20.27 2.58
C LYS A 27 20.71 20.71 3.09
N LYS A 28 19.81 21.16 2.22
CA LYS A 28 18.44 21.50 2.61
C LYS A 28 17.59 20.26 2.86
N ASN A 29 17.90 19.16 2.17
CA ASN A 29 17.20 17.88 2.32
C ASN A 29 17.77 16.99 3.45
N SER A 30 18.94 17.32 4.01
CA SER A 30 19.50 16.60 5.16
C SER A 30 18.81 16.87 6.51
N ASN A 31 17.83 17.77 6.55
CA ASN A 31 16.92 17.93 7.68
C ASN A 31 15.66 17.04 7.56
N SER A 32 15.53 16.28 6.46
CA SER A 32 14.55 15.20 6.33
C SER A 32 15.12 13.94 6.97
N ILE A 33 14.35 13.30 7.84
CA ILE A 33 14.69 12.17 8.72
C ILE A 33 14.92 10.88 7.90
N VAL A 34 15.95 10.87 7.06
CA VAL A 34 16.43 9.66 6.39
C VAL A 34 17.96 9.76 6.33
N THR A 35 18.61 9.29 7.40
CA THR A 35 20.08 9.26 7.52
C THR A 35 20.71 8.05 6.83
N SER A 36 19.91 7.06 6.40
CA SER A 36 20.37 5.97 5.55
C SER A 36 19.24 5.35 4.72
N LEU A 37 19.52 4.94 3.49
CA LEU A 37 18.61 4.10 2.66
C LEU A 37 18.29 2.74 3.32
N LEU A 38 19.10 2.33 4.30
CA LEU A 38 18.89 1.15 5.15
C LEU A 38 17.87 1.38 6.28
N GLU A 39 17.50 2.63 6.56
CA GLU A 39 16.51 3.00 7.59
C GLU A 39 15.10 3.16 7.01
N VAL A 40 14.93 2.84 5.72
CA VAL A 40 13.61 2.67 5.14
C VAL A 40 12.96 1.49 5.87
N LYS A 41 12.13 1.80 6.87
CA LYS A 41 11.26 0.81 7.49
C LYS A 41 10.45 0.18 6.36
N GLU A 42 10.65 -1.12 6.14
CA GLU A 42 9.75 -1.91 5.32
C GLU A 42 8.34 -1.67 5.86
N ASN A 43 7.42 -1.22 5.00
CA ASN A 43 6.03 -1.07 5.36
C ASN A 43 5.58 -2.39 6.00
N GLU A 44 5.14 -2.36 7.26
CA GLU A 44 4.73 -3.56 7.99
C GLU A 44 3.83 -4.41 7.10
N GLU A 45 4.32 -5.57 6.68
CA GLU A 45 3.56 -6.47 5.83
C GLU A 45 2.36 -6.98 6.63
N VAL A 46 1.21 -6.36 6.41
CA VAL A 46 -0.06 -6.85 6.94
C VAL A 46 -0.27 -8.23 6.34
N LYS A 47 -0.17 -9.27 7.18
CA LYS A 47 -0.42 -10.66 6.77
C LYS A 47 -1.86 -10.76 6.24
N LYS A 48 -1.98 -11.02 4.94
CA LYS A 48 -3.27 -11.23 4.27
C LYS A 48 -3.56 -12.71 4.20
N GLU A 49 -4.75 -13.11 4.62
CA GLU A 49 -5.24 -14.46 4.44
C GLU A 49 -6.14 -14.55 3.22
N SER A 50 -6.01 -15.64 2.45
CA SER A 50 -6.83 -15.88 1.25
C SER A 50 -8.08 -16.69 1.61
N ILE A 51 -9.24 -16.21 1.17
CA ILE A 51 -10.52 -16.93 1.28
C ILE A 51 -11.10 -17.08 -0.13
N SER A 52 -11.49 -18.30 -0.48
CA SER A 52 -12.23 -18.59 -1.71
C SER A 52 -13.73 -18.58 -1.43
N ILE A 53 -14.45 -17.69 -2.11
CA ILE A 53 -15.91 -17.58 -2.03
C ILE A 53 -16.48 -17.99 -3.40
N TYR A 54 -17.49 -18.85 -3.39
CA TYR A 54 -18.20 -19.26 -4.60
C TYR A 54 -19.47 -18.42 -4.73
N PHE A 55 -19.69 -17.89 -5.92
CA PHE A 55 -20.88 -17.14 -6.29
C PHE A 55 -21.58 -17.84 -7.44
N GLU A 56 -22.86 -17.56 -7.61
CA GLU A 56 -23.58 -17.98 -8.81
C GLU A 56 -23.04 -17.25 -10.04
N SER A 57 -23.17 -17.88 -11.22
CA SER A 57 -22.62 -17.37 -12.46
C SER A 57 -23.15 -15.97 -12.81
N ASP A 58 -24.44 -15.72 -12.55
CA ASP A 58 -25.10 -14.45 -12.85
C ASP A 58 -24.63 -13.33 -11.92
N ASP A 59 -24.48 -13.62 -10.63
CA ASP A 59 -23.94 -12.68 -9.63
C ASP A 59 -22.51 -12.27 -9.97
N ILE A 60 -21.68 -13.21 -10.45
CA ILE A 60 -20.31 -12.90 -10.89
C ILE A 60 -20.33 -11.89 -12.05
N ASN A 61 -21.28 -12.00 -12.98
CA ASN A 61 -21.38 -11.07 -14.11
C ASN A 61 -21.76 -9.66 -13.63
N VAL A 62 -22.66 -9.55 -12.66
CA VAL A 62 -23.00 -8.27 -12.02
C VAL A 62 -21.78 -7.68 -11.31
N LEU A 63 -21.07 -8.48 -10.51
CA LEU A 63 -19.86 -8.05 -9.81
C LEU A 63 -18.76 -7.58 -10.77
N LYS A 64 -18.57 -8.29 -11.89
CA LYS A 64 -17.63 -7.88 -12.96
C LYS A 64 -18.03 -6.54 -13.56
N ALA A 65 -19.31 -6.33 -13.87
CA ALA A 65 -19.80 -5.07 -14.43
C ALA A 65 -19.56 -3.90 -13.47
N VAL A 66 -19.89 -4.05 -12.19
CA VAL A 66 -19.67 -3.02 -11.16
C VAL A 66 -18.18 -2.76 -10.95
N ALA A 67 -17.35 -3.80 -10.89
CA ALA A 67 -15.90 -3.68 -10.75
C ALA A 67 -15.29 -2.90 -11.93
N GLN A 68 -15.76 -3.17 -13.16
CA GLN A 68 -15.34 -2.45 -14.36
C GLN A 68 -15.73 -0.97 -14.31
N ILE A 69 -16.98 -0.65 -13.95
CA ILE A 69 -17.47 0.74 -13.82
C ILE A 69 -16.63 1.51 -12.81
N LYS A 70 -16.36 0.89 -11.65
CA LYS A 70 -15.59 1.52 -10.56
C LYS A 70 -14.08 1.49 -10.78
N LYS A 71 -13.58 0.84 -11.85
CA LYS A 71 -12.14 0.62 -12.10
C LYS A 71 -11.44 -0.03 -10.91
N THR A 72 -12.07 -1.05 -10.33
CA THR A 72 -11.54 -1.80 -9.18
C THR A 72 -11.58 -3.31 -9.45
N THR A 73 -11.03 -4.09 -8.54
CA THR A 73 -11.14 -5.57 -8.57
C THR A 73 -12.34 -6.03 -7.76
N ILE A 74 -12.92 -7.19 -8.11
CA ILE A 74 -13.99 -7.83 -7.33
C ILE A 74 -13.58 -8.01 -5.86
N ASN A 75 -12.35 -8.46 -5.60
CA ASN A 75 -11.85 -8.65 -4.22
C ASN A 75 -11.89 -7.35 -3.40
N LYS A 76 -11.48 -6.24 -4.02
CA LYS A 76 -11.55 -4.92 -3.38
C LYS A 76 -12.99 -4.47 -3.15
N LEU A 77 -13.86 -4.66 -4.15
CA LEU A 77 -15.28 -4.33 -4.02
C LEU A 77 -15.94 -5.10 -2.86
N VAL A 78 -15.70 -6.41 -2.78
CA VAL A 78 -16.22 -7.26 -1.70
C VAL A 78 -15.64 -6.83 -0.35
N LEU A 79 -14.34 -6.54 -0.29
CA LEU A 79 -13.70 -6.07 0.94
C LEU A 79 -14.23 -4.70 1.39
N ASP A 80 -14.47 -3.78 0.47
CA ASP A 80 -14.99 -2.44 0.77
C ASP A 80 -16.43 -2.52 1.33
N VAL A 81 -17.22 -3.51 0.91
CA VAL A 81 -18.55 -3.78 1.48
C VAL A 81 -18.46 -4.46 2.85
N LEU A 82 -17.55 -5.42 3.01
CA LEU A 82 -17.44 -6.20 4.25
C LEU A 82 -16.74 -5.43 5.39
N LYS A 83 -15.78 -4.55 5.08
CA LYS A 83 -14.99 -3.82 6.09
C LYS A 83 -15.84 -3.09 7.12
N PRO A 84 -16.81 -2.23 6.73
CA PRO A 84 -17.64 -1.51 7.71
C PRO A 84 -18.41 -2.45 8.63
N VAL A 85 -18.89 -3.57 8.09
CA VAL A 85 -19.61 -4.59 8.85
C VAL A 85 -18.68 -5.28 9.84
N ILE A 86 -17.49 -5.70 9.39
CA ILE A 86 -16.46 -6.33 10.25
C ILE A 86 -16.02 -5.38 11.36
N ASP A 87 -15.79 -4.11 11.05
CA ASP A 87 -15.34 -3.12 12.04
C ASP A 87 -16.41 -2.90 13.11
N THR A 88 -17.69 -2.80 12.71
CA THR A 88 -18.80 -2.67 13.66
C THR A 88 -18.94 -3.92 14.53
N THR A 89 -18.93 -5.11 13.91
CA THR A 89 -19.05 -6.38 14.64
C THR A 89 -17.85 -6.64 15.55
N ARG A 90 -16.65 -6.17 15.19
CA ARG A 90 -15.48 -6.26 16.08
C ARG A 90 -15.70 -5.47 17.36
N ILE A 91 -16.23 -4.25 17.27
CA ILE A 91 -16.55 -3.42 18.44
C ILE A 91 -17.58 -4.13 19.33
N ASP A 92 -18.64 -4.69 18.74
CA ASP A 92 -19.67 -5.42 19.49
C ASP A 92 -19.12 -6.70 20.17
N LEU A 93 -18.12 -7.34 19.58
CA LEU A 93 -17.50 -8.57 20.09
C LEU A 93 -16.41 -8.34 21.13
N GLU A 94 -15.66 -7.23 21.06
CA GLU A 94 -14.53 -6.93 21.97
C GLU A 94 -14.96 -6.88 23.45
N ASP A 95 -16.22 -6.55 23.72
CA ASP A 95 -16.77 -6.53 25.08
C ASP A 95 -17.21 -7.91 25.59
N SER A 96 -17.34 -8.93 24.73
CA SER A 96 -18.04 -10.19 25.07
C SER A 96 -17.23 -11.46 24.83
N GLU A 97 -16.39 -11.53 23.81
CA GLU A 97 -15.74 -12.78 23.41
C GLU A 97 -14.28 -12.62 22.96
N ASP A 98 -13.46 -13.64 23.24
CA ASP A 98 -12.08 -13.73 22.74
C ASP A 98 -12.09 -14.20 21.28
N ILE A 99 -12.06 -13.24 20.35
CA ILE A 99 -12.09 -13.43 18.90
C ILE A 99 -10.97 -14.38 18.44
N GLU A 100 -9.77 -14.29 19.03
CA GLU A 100 -8.63 -15.11 18.60
C GLU A 100 -8.82 -16.58 18.99
N LYS A 101 -9.35 -16.84 20.19
CA LYS A 101 -9.71 -18.22 20.60
C LYS A 101 -10.76 -18.82 19.67
N LEU A 102 -11.77 -18.05 19.28
CA LEU A 102 -12.83 -18.51 18.38
C LEU A 102 -12.32 -18.79 16.98
N ALA A 103 -11.47 -17.91 16.42
CA ALA A 103 -10.81 -18.13 15.14
C ALA A 103 -9.98 -19.43 15.15
N LYS A 104 -9.13 -19.63 16.17
CA LYS A 104 -8.35 -20.86 16.35
C LYS A 104 -9.25 -22.11 16.45
N SER A 105 -10.40 -21.99 17.11
CA SER A 105 -11.37 -23.09 17.21
C SER A 105 -11.99 -23.45 15.85
N TYR A 106 -12.29 -22.44 15.03
CA TYR A 106 -12.83 -22.62 13.68
C TYR A 106 -11.81 -23.35 12.78
N ASP A 107 -10.55 -22.92 12.78
CA ASP A 107 -9.50 -23.53 11.97
C ASP A 107 -9.25 -24.99 12.34
N LYS A 108 -9.25 -25.29 13.65
CA LYS A 108 -9.15 -26.68 14.13
C LYS A 108 -10.31 -27.55 13.61
N ARG A 109 -11.55 -27.04 13.67
CA ARG A 109 -12.73 -27.75 13.14
C ARG A 109 -12.66 -27.95 11.64
N LYS A 110 -12.16 -26.97 10.88
CA LYS A 110 -12.06 -27.03 9.42
C LYS A 110 -10.97 -28.00 8.95
N LYS A 111 -9.81 -28.03 9.62
CA LYS A 111 -8.70 -28.96 9.31
C LYS A 111 -9.09 -30.43 9.54
N GLY A 112 -9.96 -30.72 10.52
CA GLY A 112 -10.40 -32.08 10.84
C GLY A 112 -11.35 -32.75 9.83
N ARG A 113 -11.85 -32.03 8.81
CA ARG A 113 -12.77 -32.54 7.79
C ARG A 113 -12.10 -32.83 6.44
N GLY A 114 -10.79 -33.07 6.44
CA GLY A 114 -10.11 -33.62 5.26
C GLY A 114 -10.81 -34.90 4.81
N ARG A 115 -11.31 -34.90 3.56
CA ARG A 115 -11.98 -36.05 2.91
C ARG A 115 -11.20 -37.33 3.22
N LYS A 116 -11.84 -38.30 3.88
CA LYS A 116 -11.46 -39.70 3.70
C LYS A 116 -11.74 -40.03 2.24
N ILE A 117 -10.71 -39.94 1.40
CA ILE A 117 -10.75 -40.55 0.07
C ILE A 117 -10.77 -42.06 0.34
N VAL A 118 -11.96 -42.65 0.35
CA VAL A 118 -12.10 -44.10 0.29
C VAL A 118 -11.62 -44.48 -1.11
N LYS A 119 -10.45 -45.14 -1.16
CA LYS A 119 -9.95 -45.79 -2.38
C LYS A 119 -10.81 -46.99 -2.73
#